data_AF-A0A662VUL8-F1
#
_entry.id   AF-A0A662VUL8-F1
#
_cell.length_a   1.000
_cell.length_b   1.000
_cell.length_c   1.000
_cell.angle_alpha   90.00
_cell.angle_beta   90.00
_cell.angle_gamma   90.00
#
_symmetry.space_group_name_H-M   'P 1'
#
loop_
_entity.id
_entity.type
_entity.pdbx_description
1 polymer ?
#
loop_
_entity_poly.entity_id
_entity_poly.type
_entity_poly.pdbx_seq_one_letter_code
_entity_poly.pdbx_strand_id
1 'polypeptide(L)'
;MKSGKYTILVLLIFLIIGLTAPLLSTPFNPNFSSDLSKKPTNETTNVAVEEEENGYDTKASDLFYGVVRKVSEIRGYEPDVPLKIVTRDWVVKKWGSSSIDEESLKDGEVFYKSLLLVPSDFSFKVRKNKEVGGFMAFYWENKIYVVKENFDPDSENAGEALAHELEHVIQDMYFSIKHDRSFDGDKAYGAIVEGDAVLMGWLYAGKKMDEEVKKTNSSIICNVEPNKGYGKYEGNLNFLYFFPYTFGTEFIAKAYLKGGYKAVDEILRNPPVTTEQILHPEKRNEGFEEVK
;
A
#
# COMPACT_ATOMS: atom_id res chain seq x y z
N MET A 1 -9.99 -6.52 -30.24
CA MET A 1 -9.71 -5.58 -29.12
C MET A 1 -8.73 -6.25 -28.19
N LYS A 2 -7.50 -5.73 -28.09
CA LYS A 2 -6.45 -6.32 -27.25
C LYS A 2 -6.73 -5.98 -25.79
N SER A 3 -6.86 -7.00 -24.92
CA SER A 3 -6.97 -6.85 -23.47
C SER A 3 -5.63 -6.35 -22.91
N GLY A 4 -5.54 -5.07 -22.58
CA GLY A 4 -4.44 -4.55 -21.76
C GLY A 4 -4.58 -5.12 -20.35
N LYS A 5 -3.57 -5.87 -19.89
CA LYS A 5 -3.43 -6.21 -18.47
C LYS A 5 -3.00 -4.93 -17.75
N TYR A 6 -3.83 -4.44 -16.83
CA TYR A 6 -3.50 -3.31 -15.97
C TYR A 6 -2.81 -3.88 -14.72
N THR A 7 -1.53 -3.57 -14.53
CA THR A 7 -0.79 -3.90 -13.31
C THR A 7 -1.06 -2.80 -12.29
N ILE A 8 -1.82 -3.10 -11.24
CA ILE A 8 -1.99 -2.19 -10.10
C ILE A 8 -0.69 -2.26 -9.28
N LEU A 9 -0.03 -1.11 -9.11
CA LEU A 9 1.10 -0.97 -8.20
C LEU A 9 0.52 -0.80 -6.79
N VAL A 10 0.90 -1.67 -5.86
CA VAL A 10 0.44 -1.63 -4.46
C VAL A 10 1.67 -1.39 -3.58
N LEU A 11 1.61 -0.41 -2.69
CA LEU A 11 2.81 0.22 -2.12
C LEU A 11 2.67 0.39 -0.61
N LEU A 12 3.41 -0.41 0.16
CA LEU A 12 3.44 -0.27 1.59
C LEU A 12 4.51 0.73 2.09
N ILE A 13 4.14 1.53 3.10
CA ILE A 13 5.06 2.35 3.88
C ILE A 13 4.90 2.01 5.37
N PHE A 14 5.87 1.31 5.96
CA PHE A 14 5.90 1.05 7.41
C PHE A 14 6.47 2.24 8.19
N LEU A 15 5.84 2.50 9.33
CA LEU A 15 6.15 3.58 10.27
C LEU A 15 6.81 2.98 11.51
N ILE A 16 8.12 3.14 11.68
CA ILE A 16 8.85 2.67 12.86
C ILE A 16 8.52 3.60 14.04
N ILE A 17 7.80 3.08 15.05
CA ILE A 17 7.55 3.80 16.30
C ILE A 17 8.79 3.67 17.20
N GLY A 18 9.69 4.64 17.11
CA GLY A 18 10.72 4.93 18.11
C GLY A 18 10.73 6.44 18.34
N LEU A 19 10.62 6.88 19.61
CA LEU A 19 10.54 8.29 19.96
C LEU A 19 11.68 9.11 19.33
N THR A 20 11.32 10.32 18.85
CA THR A 20 12.16 11.43 18.35
C THR A 20 12.55 11.44 16.85
N ALA A 21 11.61 11.78 15.96
CA ALA A 21 11.80 12.55 14.70
C ALA A 21 10.46 12.65 13.93
N PRO A 22 10.19 13.71 13.13
CA PRO A 22 8.86 13.97 12.56
C PRO A 22 8.52 12.95 11.47
N LEU A 23 7.37 12.31 11.65
CA LEU A 23 6.87 11.12 10.96
C LEU A 23 6.06 11.51 9.72
N LEU A 24 6.67 11.44 8.53
CA LEU A 24 5.96 11.58 7.24
C LEU A 24 6.17 10.33 6.41
N SER A 25 5.20 9.44 6.49
CA SER A 25 5.05 8.25 5.68
C SER A 25 3.58 8.23 5.26
N THR A 26 3.29 8.03 3.97
CA THR A 26 1.94 8.20 3.37
C THR A 26 1.79 7.27 2.16
N PRO A 27 0.75 6.42 2.06
CA PRO A 27 0.62 5.47 0.96
C PRO A 27 -0.11 6.04 -0.25
N PHE A 28 0.04 5.29 -1.34
CA PHE A 28 -0.26 5.56 -2.74
C PHE A 28 -1.76 5.53 -3.07
N ASN A 29 -2.20 6.38 -4.01
CA ASN A 29 -3.55 6.34 -4.59
C ASN A 29 -3.43 6.23 -6.12
N PRO A 30 -3.66 5.05 -6.73
CA PRO A 30 -3.58 4.88 -8.17
C PRO A 30 -4.92 5.27 -8.80
N ASN A 31 -5.24 6.55 -8.84
CA ASN A 31 -6.33 7.04 -9.69
C ASN A 31 -5.88 8.28 -10.45
N PHE A 32 -4.91 8.07 -11.33
CA PHE A 32 -4.70 8.90 -12.51
C PHE A 32 -4.36 7.96 -13.67
N SER A 33 -5.32 7.79 -14.57
CA SER A 33 -5.14 7.06 -15.83
C SER A 33 -4.17 7.85 -16.72
N SER A 34 -2.88 7.47 -16.73
CA SER A 34 -1.97 7.87 -17.80
C SER A 34 -1.68 6.68 -18.71
N ASP A 35 -1.94 6.87 -20.00
CA ASP A 35 -1.69 5.93 -21.09
C ASP A 35 -0.17 5.70 -21.24
N LEU A 36 0.34 4.62 -20.63
CA LEU A 36 1.76 4.24 -20.66
C LEU A 36 2.07 3.34 -21.87
N SER A 37 1.97 3.89 -23.08
CA SER A 37 2.40 3.22 -24.31
C SER A 37 3.77 3.70 -24.82
N LYS A 38 4.83 3.75 -23.99
CA LYS A 38 6.20 4.00 -24.49
C LYS A 38 7.25 3.16 -23.74
N LYS A 39 7.96 2.33 -24.51
CA LYS A 39 9.00 1.38 -24.07
C LYS A 39 10.38 2.04 -24.23
N PRO A 40 11.22 2.14 -23.19
CA PRO A 40 12.64 2.46 -23.36
C PRO A 40 13.49 1.19 -23.51
N THR A 41 14.48 1.31 -24.38
CA THR A 41 15.46 0.31 -24.83
C THR A 41 16.55 0.03 -23.80
N ASN A 42 17.04 -1.22 -23.81
CA ASN A 42 18.13 -1.75 -22.98
C ASN A 42 19.46 -1.04 -23.25
N GLU A 43 20.19 -0.69 -22.19
CA GLU A 43 21.65 -0.68 -22.19
C GLU A 43 22.16 -1.31 -20.89
N THR A 44 22.97 -2.35 -21.06
CA THR A 44 23.70 -3.08 -20.01
C THR A 44 25.05 -2.43 -19.84
N THR A 45 25.40 -2.05 -18.61
CA THR A 45 26.79 -1.79 -18.22
C THR A 45 27.10 -2.51 -16.91
N ASN A 46 28.01 -3.47 -16.99
CA ASN A 46 28.62 -4.14 -15.85
C ASN A 46 29.59 -3.16 -15.17
N VAL A 47 29.45 -2.98 -13.86
CA VAL A 47 30.47 -2.37 -13.00
C VAL A 47 30.68 -3.31 -11.81
N ALA A 48 31.94 -3.49 -11.44
CA ALA A 48 32.44 -4.43 -10.45
C ALA A 48 31.81 -4.22 -9.06
N VAL A 49 31.45 -5.34 -8.41
CA VAL A 49 30.80 -5.41 -7.10
C VAL A 49 31.88 -5.51 -6.02
N GLU A 50 31.91 -4.52 -5.14
CA GLU A 50 32.74 -4.45 -3.94
C GLU A 50 32.17 -5.39 -2.85
N GLU A 51 33.05 -6.09 -2.14
CA GLU A 51 32.75 -7.23 -1.25
C GLU A 51 31.78 -6.93 -0.07
N GLU A 52 31.43 -5.66 0.19
CA GLU A 52 30.44 -5.26 1.19
C GLU A 52 28.98 -5.43 0.72
N GLU A 53 28.72 -5.40 -0.60
CA GLU A 53 27.38 -5.58 -1.17
C GLU A 53 26.84 -7.00 -1.00
N ASN A 54 27.71 -8.01 -0.93
CA ASN A 54 27.30 -9.41 -0.92
C ASN A 54 26.59 -9.83 0.39
N GLY A 55 26.93 -9.18 1.51
CA GLY A 55 26.34 -9.50 2.82
C GLY A 55 24.89 -9.02 2.96
N TYR A 56 24.59 -7.81 2.49
CA TYR A 56 23.23 -7.26 2.53
C TYR A 56 22.29 -8.06 1.64
N ASP A 57 22.69 -8.31 0.39
CA ASP A 57 21.86 -9.01 -0.59
C ASP A 57 21.52 -10.44 -0.13
N THR A 58 22.50 -11.12 0.48
CA THR A 58 22.30 -12.45 1.08
C THR A 58 21.29 -12.37 2.22
N LYS A 59 21.44 -11.44 3.17
CA LYS A 59 20.49 -11.28 4.29
C LYS A 59 19.07 -10.94 3.83
N ALA A 60 18.93 -10.02 2.87
CA ALA A 60 17.63 -9.65 2.31
C ALA A 60 16.97 -10.85 1.61
N SER A 61 17.74 -11.63 0.86
CA SER A 61 17.28 -12.85 0.19
C SER A 61 16.89 -13.94 1.19
N ASP A 62 17.70 -14.19 2.21
CA ASP A 62 17.43 -15.20 3.24
C ASP A 62 16.17 -14.86 4.03
N LEU A 63 16.01 -13.59 4.44
CA LEU A 63 14.78 -13.09 5.05
C LEU A 63 13.59 -13.32 4.12
N PHE A 64 13.70 -12.91 2.86
CA PHE A 64 12.62 -13.04 1.88
C PHE A 64 12.12 -14.48 1.73
N TYR A 65 13.02 -15.45 1.49
CA TYR A 65 12.60 -16.85 1.36
C TYR A 65 12.10 -17.45 2.68
N GLY A 66 12.57 -16.94 3.82
CA GLY A 66 12.00 -17.26 5.13
C GLY A 66 10.56 -16.78 5.27
N VAL A 67 10.28 -15.54 4.84
CA VAL A 67 8.95 -14.94 4.84
C VAL A 67 8.02 -15.67 3.89
N VAL A 68 8.46 -15.97 2.65
CA VAL A 68 7.69 -16.76 1.67
C VAL A 68 7.18 -18.05 2.30
N ARG A 69 8.07 -18.83 2.94
CA ARG A 69 7.69 -20.09 3.59
C ARG A 69 6.62 -19.90 4.66
N LYS A 70 6.81 -18.92 5.54
CA LYS A 70 5.88 -18.65 6.64
C LYS A 70 4.53 -18.11 6.15
N VAL A 71 4.53 -17.26 5.13
CA VAL A 71 3.30 -16.79 4.47
C VAL A 71 2.57 -17.97 3.83
N SER A 72 3.28 -18.87 3.15
CA SER A 72 2.66 -20.08 2.59
C SER A 72 2.02 -20.97 3.65
N GLU A 73 2.68 -21.14 4.81
CA GLU A 73 2.12 -21.88 5.95
C GLU A 73 0.87 -21.21 6.52
N ILE A 74 0.84 -19.87 6.61
CA ILE A 74 -0.28 -19.11 7.15
C ILE A 74 -1.47 -19.08 6.18
N ARG A 75 -1.22 -18.89 4.88
CA ARG A 75 -2.27 -18.70 3.85
C ARG A 75 -2.72 -20.00 3.19
N GLY A 76 -1.86 -21.00 3.10
CA GLY A 76 -2.10 -22.21 2.30
C GLY A 76 -1.96 -22.00 0.78
N TYR A 77 -1.33 -20.90 0.36
CA TYR A 77 -0.98 -20.59 -1.03
C TYR A 77 0.54 -20.51 -1.18
N GLU A 78 1.06 -20.81 -2.37
CA GLU A 78 2.51 -20.78 -2.64
C GLU A 78 2.83 -19.64 -3.62
N PRO A 79 3.11 -18.41 -3.13
CA PRO A 79 3.49 -17.31 -4.01
C PRO A 79 4.83 -17.60 -4.68
N ASP A 80 4.87 -17.54 -6.01
CA ASP A 80 6.10 -17.68 -6.81
C ASP A 80 6.47 -16.33 -7.42
N VAL A 81 7.44 -15.65 -6.78
CA VAL A 81 7.81 -14.29 -7.13
C VAL A 81 9.28 -14.04 -6.82
N PRO A 82 10.04 -13.40 -7.73
CA PRO A 82 11.44 -13.07 -7.47
C PRO A 82 11.57 -11.79 -6.64
N LEU A 83 12.60 -11.75 -5.80
CA LEU A 83 13.05 -10.55 -5.10
C LEU A 83 13.95 -9.69 -6.01
N LYS A 84 13.80 -8.36 -5.91
CA LYS A 84 14.67 -7.35 -6.49
C LYS A 84 15.06 -6.30 -5.46
N ILE A 85 16.33 -5.96 -5.41
CA ILE A 85 16.84 -4.88 -4.56
C ILE A 85 17.03 -3.66 -5.46
N VAL A 86 16.45 -2.53 -5.08
CA VAL A 86 16.54 -1.25 -5.81
C VAL A 86 16.95 -0.13 -4.86
N THR A 87 17.40 0.99 -5.44
CA THR A 87 17.73 2.20 -4.68
C THR A 87 16.55 3.16 -4.63
N ARG A 88 16.52 4.03 -3.62
CA ARG A 88 15.54 5.11 -3.50
C ARG A 88 15.51 5.97 -4.76
N ASP A 89 16.67 6.28 -5.31
CA ASP A 89 16.81 7.06 -6.54
C ASP A 89 16.17 6.36 -7.74
N TRP A 90 16.29 5.02 -7.84
CA TRP A 90 15.62 4.25 -8.87
C TRP A 90 14.10 4.41 -8.78
N VAL A 91 13.54 4.28 -7.56
CA VAL A 91 12.10 4.38 -7.34
C VAL A 91 11.60 5.80 -7.63
N VAL A 92 12.29 6.84 -7.15
CA VAL A 92 11.92 8.25 -7.40
C VAL A 92 12.04 8.60 -8.88
N LYS A 93 13.06 8.09 -9.59
CA LYS A 93 13.16 8.29 -11.04
C LYS A 93 12.02 7.61 -11.79
N LYS A 94 11.61 6.43 -11.34
CA LYS A 94 10.58 5.60 -11.98
C LYS A 94 9.17 6.16 -11.76
N TRP A 95 8.85 6.57 -10.53
CA TRP A 95 7.47 6.92 -10.11
C TRP A 95 7.34 8.25 -9.36
N GLY A 96 8.44 8.95 -9.11
CA GLY A 96 8.40 10.29 -8.58
C GLY A 96 7.74 11.26 -9.57
N SER A 97 7.63 12.51 -9.14
CA SER A 97 6.98 13.58 -9.91
C SER A 97 7.51 13.76 -11.34
N SER A 98 8.77 13.42 -11.62
CA SER A 98 9.33 13.48 -12.98
C SER A 98 8.69 12.48 -13.96
N SER A 99 7.96 11.48 -13.45
CA SER A 99 7.21 10.51 -14.26
C SER A 99 5.78 10.98 -14.61
N ILE A 100 5.36 12.12 -14.05
CA ILE A 100 4.03 12.71 -14.24
C ILE A 100 4.22 14.00 -15.06
N ASP A 101 3.32 14.26 -16.00
CA ASP A 101 3.35 15.52 -16.75
C ASP A 101 3.05 16.72 -15.85
N GLU A 102 3.58 17.89 -16.22
CA GLU A 102 3.52 19.09 -15.39
C GLU A 102 2.09 19.61 -15.19
N GLU A 103 1.22 19.41 -16.19
CA GLU A 103 -0.19 19.81 -16.13
C GLU A 103 -0.94 18.98 -15.08
N SER A 104 -0.81 17.65 -15.11
CA SER A 104 -1.40 16.76 -14.10
C SER A 104 -0.91 17.05 -12.68
N LEU A 105 0.37 17.36 -12.50
CA LEU A 105 0.91 17.76 -11.18
C LEU A 105 0.25 19.05 -10.68
N LYS A 106 0.06 20.02 -11.58
CA LYS A 106 -0.56 21.31 -11.27
C LYS A 106 -2.05 21.15 -10.97
N ASP A 107 -2.77 20.35 -11.74
CA ASP A 107 -4.19 20.08 -11.55
C ASP A 107 -4.45 19.43 -10.20
N GLY A 108 -3.66 18.42 -9.83
CA GLY A 108 -3.74 17.80 -8.50
C GLY A 108 -3.48 18.80 -7.37
N GLU A 109 -2.46 19.65 -7.55
CA GLU A 109 -2.14 20.70 -6.57
C GLU A 109 -3.27 21.73 -6.41
N VAL A 110 -3.82 22.23 -7.52
CA VAL A 110 -4.94 23.17 -7.53
C VAL A 110 -6.17 22.54 -6.91
N PHE A 111 -6.47 21.28 -7.22
CA PHE A 111 -7.60 20.55 -6.66
C PHE A 111 -7.54 20.49 -5.13
N TYR A 112 -6.43 20.00 -4.57
CA TYR A 112 -6.30 19.87 -3.10
C TYR A 112 -6.27 21.22 -2.39
N LYS A 113 -5.64 22.25 -2.99
CA LYS A 113 -5.64 23.62 -2.45
C LYS A 113 -7.05 24.24 -2.48
N SER A 114 -7.80 24.03 -3.55
CA SER A 114 -9.16 24.59 -3.71
C SER A 114 -10.15 23.99 -2.73
N LEU A 115 -9.95 22.72 -2.35
CA LEU A 115 -10.73 22.04 -1.31
C LEU A 115 -10.25 22.37 0.12
N LEU A 116 -9.24 23.23 0.27
CA LEU A 116 -8.62 23.58 1.56
C LEU A 116 -8.10 22.35 2.33
N LEU A 117 -7.75 21.28 1.61
CA LEU A 117 -7.19 20.06 2.20
C LEU A 117 -5.70 20.20 2.49
N VAL A 118 -5.04 21.17 1.86
CA VAL A 118 -3.61 21.50 2.00
C VAL A 118 -3.41 23.01 2.02
N PRO A 119 -2.32 23.52 2.64
CA PRO A 119 -2.03 24.95 2.66
C PRO A 119 -1.62 25.48 1.28
N SER A 120 -1.67 26.81 1.10
CA SER A 120 -1.39 27.47 -0.18
C SER A 120 0.02 27.26 -0.71
N ASP A 121 0.99 26.98 0.17
CA ASP A 121 2.39 26.68 -0.16
C ASP A 121 2.67 25.20 -0.43
N PHE A 122 1.64 24.33 -0.37
CA PHE A 122 1.73 22.91 -0.71
C PHE A 122 2.33 22.69 -2.10
N SER A 123 3.27 21.74 -2.21
CA SER A 123 3.84 21.31 -3.48
C SER A 123 3.54 19.83 -3.70
N PHE A 124 2.71 19.54 -4.70
CA PHE A 124 2.37 18.16 -5.04
C PHE A 124 3.61 17.39 -5.54
N LYS A 125 4.50 18.07 -6.28
CA LYS A 125 5.78 17.55 -6.75
C LYS A 125 6.65 17.03 -5.59
N VAL A 126 6.88 17.88 -4.57
CA VAL A 126 7.70 17.53 -3.40
C VAL A 126 7.05 16.39 -2.63
N ARG A 127 5.73 16.46 -2.41
CA ARG A 127 4.98 15.42 -1.72
C ARG A 127 5.05 14.07 -2.44
N LYS A 128 4.97 14.05 -3.78
CA LYS A 128 5.06 12.83 -4.58
C LYS A 128 6.45 12.19 -4.54
N ASN A 129 7.51 12.99 -4.67
CA ASN A 129 8.88 12.47 -4.56
C ASN A 129 9.14 11.89 -3.18
N LYS A 130 8.66 12.58 -2.13
CA LYS A 130 8.80 12.11 -0.75
C LYS A 130 8.06 10.79 -0.51
N GLU A 131 6.84 10.67 -1.03
CA GLU A 131 6.03 9.45 -0.95
C GLU A 131 6.78 8.25 -1.51
N VAL A 132 7.17 8.37 -2.78
CA VAL A 132 7.80 7.30 -3.55
C VAL A 132 9.18 6.96 -3.01
N GLY A 133 9.93 7.97 -2.55
CA GLY A 133 11.21 7.77 -1.89
C GLY A 133 11.11 7.14 -0.49
N GLY A 134 9.90 7.01 0.06
CA GLY A 134 9.65 6.43 1.38
C GLY A 134 9.31 4.94 1.35
N PHE A 135 9.20 4.30 0.18
CA PHE A 135 8.87 2.87 0.10
C PHE A 135 9.94 2.01 0.76
N MET A 136 9.51 1.04 1.55
CA MET A 136 10.38 0.03 2.14
C MET A 136 10.44 -1.21 1.25
N ALA A 137 9.28 -1.71 0.84
CA ALA A 137 9.09 -2.80 -0.11
C ALA A 137 7.87 -2.51 -0.99
N PHE A 138 7.74 -3.22 -2.12
CA PHE A 138 6.56 -3.15 -2.99
C PHE A 138 6.45 -4.32 -3.97
N TYR A 139 5.21 -4.71 -4.29
CA TYR A 139 4.90 -5.63 -5.38
C TYR A 139 4.61 -4.89 -6.71
N TRP A 140 5.33 -5.25 -7.77
CA TRP A 140 5.13 -4.68 -9.11
C TRP A 140 5.59 -5.63 -10.23
N GLU A 141 4.82 -5.71 -11.32
CA GLU A 141 5.15 -6.51 -12.50
C GLU A 141 5.63 -7.94 -12.17
N ASN A 142 4.89 -8.61 -11.29
CA ASN A 142 5.17 -9.95 -10.78
C ASN A 142 6.56 -10.12 -10.14
N LYS A 143 7.00 -9.11 -9.36
CA LYS A 143 8.23 -9.14 -8.57
C LYS A 143 8.00 -8.40 -7.27
N ILE A 144 8.69 -8.83 -6.21
CA ILE A 144 8.78 -8.06 -4.98
C ILE A 144 10.08 -7.27 -5.02
N TYR A 145 9.98 -6.01 -4.65
CA TYR A 145 11.10 -5.10 -4.57
C TYR A 145 11.32 -4.67 -3.13
N VAL A 146 12.59 -4.50 -2.73
CA VAL A 146 12.97 -3.80 -1.49
C VAL A 146 13.84 -2.61 -1.83
N VAL A 147 13.66 -1.52 -1.09
CA VAL A 147 14.42 -0.27 -1.28
C VAL A 147 15.57 -0.26 -0.28
N LYS A 148 16.80 -0.42 -0.76
CA LYS A 148 18.00 -0.66 0.05
C LYS A 148 18.18 0.34 1.19
N GLU A 149 17.91 1.63 0.94
CA GLU A 149 18.06 2.71 1.90
C GLU A 149 16.95 2.79 2.95
N ASN A 150 15.84 2.08 2.75
CA ASN A 150 14.67 2.06 3.64
C ASN A 150 14.37 0.66 4.20
N PHE A 151 15.13 -0.36 3.81
CA PHE A 151 14.91 -1.76 4.17
C PHE A 151 16.12 -2.32 4.91
N ASP A 152 15.95 -2.59 6.20
CA ASP A 152 16.94 -3.26 7.03
C ASP A 152 16.52 -4.73 7.26
N PRO A 153 17.17 -5.70 6.60
CA PRO A 153 16.84 -7.13 6.74
C PRO A 153 16.96 -7.68 8.16
N ASP A 154 17.69 -7.02 9.06
CA ASP A 154 17.83 -7.46 10.45
C ASP A 154 16.71 -6.90 11.36
N SER A 155 15.85 -6.00 10.83
CA SER A 155 14.76 -5.38 11.59
C SER A 155 13.50 -6.25 11.62
N GLU A 156 12.76 -6.20 12.74
CA GLU A 156 11.47 -6.90 12.87
C GLU A 156 10.45 -6.46 11.81
N ASN A 157 10.48 -5.17 11.44
CA ASN A 157 9.54 -4.58 10.47
C ASN A 157 9.80 -5.05 9.03
N ALA A 158 11.01 -5.48 8.70
CA ALA A 158 11.34 -5.92 7.34
C ALA A 158 10.60 -7.20 6.93
N GLY A 159 10.49 -8.16 7.84
CA GLY A 159 9.71 -9.38 7.59
C GLY A 159 8.21 -9.09 7.49
N GLU A 160 7.70 -8.17 8.30
CA GLU A 160 6.31 -7.71 8.26
C GLU A 160 5.99 -7.03 6.91
N ALA A 161 6.88 -6.17 6.42
CA ALA A 161 6.79 -5.54 5.09
C ALA A 161 6.73 -6.57 3.96
N LEU A 162 7.64 -7.55 3.97
CA LEU A 162 7.65 -8.59 2.94
C LEU A 162 6.40 -9.47 2.98
N ALA A 163 5.88 -9.78 4.17
CA ALA A 163 4.66 -10.57 4.31
C ALA A 163 3.44 -9.83 3.75
N HIS A 164 3.35 -8.51 3.95
CA HIS A 164 2.35 -7.67 3.30
C HIS A 164 2.45 -7.73 1.78
N GLU A 165 3.65 -7.51 1.22
CA GLU A 165 3.84 -7.52 -0.23
C GLU A 165 3.57 -8.90 -0.86
N LEU A 166 3.85 -9.98 -0.13
CA LEU A 166 3.51 -11.35 -0.56
C LEU A 166 2.01 -11.61 -0.58
N GLU A 167 1.21 -10.94 0.27
CA GLU A 167 -0.24 -11.05 0.15
C GLU A 167 -0.74 -10.43 -1.16
N HIS A 168 -0.15 -9.34 -1.64
CA HIS A 168 -0.49 -8.81 -2.96
C HIS A 168 -0.21 -9.79 -4.10
N VAL A 169 0.86 -10.59 -3.97
CA VAL A 169 1.15 -11.67 -4.92
C VAL A 169 0.05 -12.74 -4.88
N ILE A 170 -0.36 -13.15 -3.68
CA ILE A 170 -1.43 -14.13 -3.49
C ILE A 170 -2.75 -13.60 -4.05
N GLN A 171 -3.09 -12.34 -3.76
CA GLN A 171 -4.26 -11.65 -4.28
C GLN A 171 -4.28 -11.65 -5.81
N ASP A 172 -3.17 -11.26 -6.47
CA ASP A 172 -3.07 -11.24 -7.94
C ASP A 172 -3.15 -12.64 -8.56
N MET A 173 -2.53 -13.64 -7.93
CA MET A 173 -2.47 -15.02 -8.46
C MET A 173 -3.78 -15.80 -8.28
N TYR A 174 -4.45 -15.64 -7.13
CA TYR A 174 -5.54 -16.54 -6.72
C TYR A 174 -6.90 -15.86 -6.62
N PHE A 175 -6.96 -14.52 -6.61
CA PHE A 175 -8.20 -13.78 -6.45
C PHE A 175 -8.46 -12.85 -7.64
N SER A 176 -9.69 -12.86 -8.14
CA SER A 176 -10.17 -11.88 -9.11
C SER A 176 -11.03 -10.84 -8.41
N ILE A 177 -10.40 -10.01 -7.58
CA ILE A 177 -11.08 -9.00 -6.76
C ILE A 177 -11.70 -7.95 -7.69
N LYS A 178 -13.03 -7.84 -7.68
CA LYS A 178 -13.78 -6.92 -8.54
C LYS A 178 -13.98 -5.56 -7.87
N HIS A 179 -14.09 -4.52 -8.68
CA HIS A 179 -14.51 -3.19 -8.26
C HIS A 179 -15.30 -2.52 -9.38
N ASP A 180 -16.15 -1.56 -9.05
CA ASP A 180 -17.04 -0.89 -10.01
C ASP A 180 -16.37 0.27 -10.77
N ARG A 181 -15.10 0.58 -10.45
CA ARG A 181 -14.29 1.68 -11.02
C ARG A 181 -14.85 3.08 -10.78
N SER A 182 -15.80 3.22 -9.85
CA SER A 182 -16.16 4.53 -9.31
C SER A 182 -15.05 5.00 -8.36
N PHE A 183 -14.96 6.31 -8.13
CA PHE A 183 -13.99 6.83 -7.16
C PHE A 183 -14.18 6.20 -5.76
N ASP A 184 -15.43 5.97 -5.37
CA ASP A 184 -15.76 5.34 -4.09
C ASP A 184 -15.42 3.84 -4.10
N GLY A 185 -15.78 3.13 -5.16
CA GLY A 185 -15.46 1.71 -5.30
C GLY A 185 -13.97 1.42 -5.42
N ASP A 186 -13.18 2.35 -5.95
CA ASP A 186 -11.71 2.24 -5.93
C ASP A 186 -11.14 2.41 -4.52
N LYS A 187 -11.75 3.27 -3.70
CA LYS A 187 -11.39 3.38 -2.27
C LYS A 187 -11.80 2.14 -1.50
N ALA A 188 -12.97 1.58 -1.81
CA ALA A 188 -13.42 0.32 -1.24
C ALA A 188 -12.50 -0.84 -1.61
N TYR A 189 -12.19 -0.97 -2.90
CA TYR A 189 -11.23 -1.95 -3.42
C TYR A 189 -9.88 -1.86 -2.71
N GLY A 190 -9.30 -0.65 -2.64
CA GLY A 190 -8.03 -0.43 -1.96
C GLY A 190 -8.08 -0.87 -0.50
N ALA A 191 -9.16 -0.58 0.22
CA ALA A 191 -9.33 -0.99 1.61
C ALA A 191 -9.39 -2.52 1.79
N ILE A 192 -9.98 -3.25 0.84
CA ILE A 192 -9.96 -4.71 0.89
C ILE A 192 -8.56 -5.27 0.62
N VAL A 193 -7.90 -4.78 -0.43
CA VAL A 193 -6.56 -5.25 -0.85
C VAL A 193 -5.51 -4.96 0.22
N GLU A 194 -5.45 -3.71 0.69
CA GLU A 194 -4.46 -3.28 1.69
C GLU A 194 -4.78 -3.83 3.07
N GLY A 195 -6.06 -3.91 3.46
CA GLY A 195 -6.46 -4.43 4.76
C GLY A 195 -6.07 -5.89 4.97
N ASP A 196 -6.21 -6.71 3.93
CA ASP A 196 -5.80 -8.11 3.92
C ASP A 196 -4.27 -8.27 3.94
N ALA A 197 -3.55 -7.42 3.22
CA ALA A 197 -2.09 -7.43 3.24
C ALA A 197 -1.51 -6.97 4.60
N VAL A 198 -2.10 -5.96 5.25
CA VAL A 198 -1.70 -5.55 6.62
C VAL A 198 -1.98 -6.68 7.62
N LEU A 199 -3.13 -7.34 7.49
CA LEU A 199 -3.45 -8.53 8.29
C LEU A 199 -2.37 -9.62 8.13
N MET A 200 -1.91 -9.90 6.92
CA MET A 200 -0.82 -10.85 6.67
C MET A 200 0.48 -10.43 7.35
N GLY A 201 0.84 -9.13 7.28
CA GLY A 201 1.97 -8.58 8.02
C GLY A 201 1.87 -8.87 9.53
N TRP A 202 0.73 -8.56 10.14
CA TRP A 202 0.49 -8.80 11.57
C TRP A 202 0.57 -10.28 11.97
N LEU A 203 -0.01 -11.17 11.16
CA LEU A 203 0.03 -12.61 11.39
C LEU A 203 1.46 -13.15 11.25
N TYR A 204 2.22 -12.69 10.26
CA TYR A 204 3.63 -13.02 10.13
C TYR A 204 4.43 -12.57 11.36
N ALA A 205 4.21 -11.35 11.83
CA ALA A 205 4.89 -10.80 13.01
C ALA A 205 4.40 -11.40 14.34
N GLY A 206 3.40 -12.28 14.33
CA GLY A 206 2.85 -12.90 15.53
C GLY A 206 2.13 -11.91 16.44
N LYS A 207 1.62 -10.80 15.89
CA LYS A 207 0.87 -9.80 16.66
C LYS A 207 -0.49 -10.35 17.08
N LYS A 208 -0.97 -9.87 18.23
CA LYS A 208 -2.32 -10.20 18.70
C LYS A 208 -3.34 -9.32 18.01
N MET A 209 -4.16 -9.96 17.17
CA MET A 209 -5.12 -9.28 16.32
C MET A 209 -6.10 -8.38 17.08
N ASP A 210 -6.57 -8.80 18.25
CA ASP A 210 -7.50 -8.01 19.05
C ASP A 210 -6.85 -6.75 19.64
N GLU A 211 -5.55 -6.80 19.95
CA GLU A 211 -4.78 -5.64 20.40
C GLU A 211 -4.51 -4.68 19.23
N GLU A 212 -4.12 -5.20 18.06
CA GLU A 212 -3.89 -4.37 16.86
C GLU A 212 -5.17 -3.71 16.36
N VAL A 213 -6.31 -4.42 16.32
CA VAL A 213 -7.61 -3.82 15.99
C VAL A 213 -7.98 -2.70 16.97
N LYS A 214 -7.76 -2.88 18.28
CA LYS A 214 -7.99 -1.80 19.27
C LYS A 214 -7.10 -0.60 19.01
N LYS A 215 -5.83 -0.81 18.68
CA LYS A 215 -4.88 0.27 18.33
C LYS A 215 -5.32 1.02 17.08
N THR A 216 -5.65 0.30 16.00
CA THR A 216 -6.18 0.88 14.75
C THR A 216 -7.46 1.69 15.01
N ASN A 217 -8.38 1.17 15.83
CA ASN A 217 -9.59 1.92 16.18
C ASN A 217 -9.30 3.18 16.98
N SER A 218 -8.30 3.14 17.86
CA SER A 218 -7.88 4.30 18.64
C SER A 218 -7.14 5.36 17.83
N SER A 219 -6.55 5.00 16.68
CA SER A 219 -5.90 5.96 15.77
C SER A 219 -6.90 6.64 14.83
N ILE A 220 -8.10 6.10 14.66
CA ILE A 220 -9.25 6.77 14.03
C ILE A 220 -9.79 7.84 15.00
N ILE A 221 -9.07 8.96 15.10
CA ILE A 221 -9.47 10.11 15.93
C ILE A 221 -10.24 11.08 15.03
N CYS A 222 -11.56 11.09 15.13
CA CYS A 222 -12.41 12.09 14.46
C CYS A 222 -12.54 13.42 15.24
N ASN A 223 -11.86 13.55 16.38
CA ASN A 223 -11.89 14.74 17.25
C ASN A 223 -10.77 15.74 16.95
N VAL A 224 -10.07 15.60 15.83
CA VAL A 224 -9.18 16.65 15.35
C VAL A 224 -10.07 17.74 14.78
N GLU A 225 -10.01 18.97 15.32
CA GLU A 225 -10.61 20.11 14.63
C GLU A 225 -10.08 20.09 13.20
N PRO A 226 -10.94 20.13 12.17
CA PRO A 226 -10.46 20.38 10.82
C PRO A 226 -9.67 21.68 10.93
N ASN A 227 -8.35 21.59 10.76
CA ASN A 227 -7.37 22.68 10.84
C ASN A 227 -6.51 22.86 12.12
N LYS A 228 -6.71 22.17 13.25
CA LYS A 228 -5.68 22.15 14.32
C LYS A 228 -4.72 20.99 14.11
N GLY A 229 -3.53 21.31 13.63
CA GLY A 229 -2.47 20.32 13.42
C GLY A 229 -1.83 20.38 12.04
N TYR A 230 -2.07 21.43 11.25
CA TYR A 230 -1.31 21.68 10.02
C TYR A 230 0.14 22.05 10.33
N GLY A 231 0.95 21.04 10.66
CA GLY A 231 2.36 21.04 10.30
C GLY A 231 2.52 20.87 8.78
N LYS A 232 3.77 20.87 8.31
CA LYS A 232 4.19 20.79 6.90
C LYS A 232 3.84 19.44 6.22
N TYR A 233 2.54 19.12 6.13
CA TYR A 233 1.85 18.13 5.27
C TYR A 233 1.33 16.80 5.87
N GLU A 234 0.72 16.80 7.07
CA GLU A 234 0.26 15.55 7.75
C GLU A 234 -1.25 15.47 8.15
N GLY A 235 -2.11 16.39 7.71
CA GLY A 235 -3.51 16.46 8.20
C GLY A 235 -4.54 15.65 7.39
N ASN A 236 -5.49 16.34 6.77
CA ASN A 236 -6.70 15.75 6.16
C ASN A 236 -6.42 14.83 4.97
N LEU A 237 -5.42 15.16 4.15
CA LEU A 237 -5.03 14.28 3.06
C LEU A 237 -4.58 12.91 3.56
N ASN A 238 -3.89 12.86 4.70
CA ASN A 238 -3.45 11.58 5.26
C ASN A 238 -4.64 10.69 5.61
N PHE A 239 -5.72 11.22 6.17
CA PHE A 239 -6.93 10.42 6.43
C PHE A 239 -7.52 9.82 5.15
N LEU A 240 -7.57 10.59 4.06
CA LEU A 240 -8.04 10.08 2.76
C LEU A 240 -7.09 9.03 2.17
N TYR A 241 -5.79 9.19 2.34
CA TYR A 241 -4.77 8.26 1.85
C TYR A 241 -4.67 6.98 2.67
N PHE A 242 -4.82 7.07 3.99
CA PHE A 242 -4.71 5.95 4.92
C PHE A 242 -6.04 5.24 5.16
N PHE A 243 -7.13 5.70 4.53
CA PHE A 243 -8.42 5.03 4.58
C PHE A 243 -8.31 3.51 4.32
N PRO A 244 -7.61 3.06 3.25
CA PRO A 244 -7.44 1.63 2.98
C PRO A 244 -6.76 0.86 4.11
N TYR A 245 -5.74 1.43 4.72
CA TYR A 245 -4.93 0.78 5.76
C TYR A 245 -5.60 0.81 7.13
N THR A 246 -6.44 1.81 7.39
CA THR A 246 -7.04 1.98 8.71
C THR A 246 -8.37 1.26 8.76
N PHE A 247 -9.32 1.69 7.93
CA PHE A 247 -10.67 1.11 7.91
C PHE A 247 -10.71 -0.25 7.22
N GLY A 248 -9.90 -0.44 6.16
CA GLY A 248 -9.79 -1.73 5.49
C GLY A 248 -9.21 -2.81 6.39
N THR A 249 -8.11 -2.51 7.09
CA THR A 249 -7.52 -3.46 8.05
C THR A 249 -8.49 -3.77 9.19
N GLU A 250 -9.16 -2.77 9.78
CA GLU A 250 -10.17 -3.02 10.81
C GLU A 250 -11.27 -3.97 10.29
N PHE A 251 -11.77 -3.72 9.08
CA PHE A 251 -12.80 -4.53 8.43
C PHE A 251 -12.35 -5.98 8.21
N ILE A 252 -11.19 -6.17 7.58
CA ILE A 252 -10.65 -7.49 7.26
C ILE A 252 -10.23 -8.26 8.52
N ALA A 253 -9.57 -7.60 9.48
CA ALA A 253 -9.17 -8.21 10.75
C ALA A 253 -10.38 -8.67 11.58
N LYS A 254 -11.49 -7.91 11.58
CA LYS A 254 -12.74 -8.33 12.22
C LYS A 254 -13.36 -9.56 11.55
N ALA A 255 -13.27 -9.67 10.22
CA ALA A 255 -13.71 -10.87 9.51
C ALA A 255 -12.82 -12.08 9.85
N TYR A 256 -11.51 -11.89 9.88
CA TYR A 256 -10.54 -12.90 10.28
C TYR A 256 -10.80 -13.40 11.71
N LEU A 257 -11.04 -12.50 12.68
CA LEU A 257 -11.36 -12.87 14.06
C LEU A 257 -12.64 -13.73 14.19
N LYS A 258 -13.58 -13.61 13.24
CA LYS A 258 -14.84 -14.36 13.26
C LYS A 258 -14.75 -15.72 12.58
N GLY A 259 -13.93 -15.86 11.53
CA GLY A 259 -13.93 -17.06 10.68
C GLY A 259 -12.61 -17.43 10.02
N GLY A 260 -11.50 -16.85 10.47
CA GLY A 260 -10.16 -17.01 9.88
C GLY A 260 -10.10 -16.60 8.42
N TYR A 261 -9.12 -17.13 7.69
CA TYR A 261 -8.97 -16.84 6.25
C TYR A 261 -10.14 -17.29 5.40
N LYS A 262 -10.96 -18.26 5.84
CA LYS A 262 -12.17 -18.63 5.09
C LYS A 262 -13.13 -17.44 4.95
N ALA A 263 -13.30 -16.66 6.02
CA ALA A 263 -14.14 -15.45 5.98
C ALA A 263 -13.51 -14.32 5.16
N VAL A 264 -12.18 -14.16 5.24
CA VAL A 264 -11.44 -13.17 4.45
C VAL A 264 -11.52 -13.49 2.96
N ASP A 265 -11.25 -14.73 2.56
CA ASP A 265 -11.33 -15.18 1.17
C ASP A 265 -12.74 -15.01 0.58
N GLU A 266 -13.80 -15.19 1.38
CA GLU A 266 -15.18 -14.93 0.95
C GLU A 266 -15.40 -13.44 0.61
N ILE A 267 -14.81 -12.54 1.40
CA ILE A 267 -14.78 -11.11 1.12
C ILE A 267 -13.98 -10.83 -0.15
N LEU A 268 -12.80 -11.41 -0.33
CA LEU A 268 -11.99 -11.17 -1.54
C LEU A 268 -12.70 -11.63 -2.83
N ARG A 269 -13.47 -12.73 -2.77
CA ARG A 269 -14.25 -13.23 -3.91
C ARG A 269 -15.51 -12.40 -4.18
N ASN A 270 -16.10 -11.84 -3.14
CA ASN A 270 -17.27 -10.98 -3.21
C ASN A 270 -16.99 -9.68 -2.42
N PRO A 271 -16.18 -8.76 -2.96
CA PRO A 271 -15.77 -7.58 -2.20
C PRO A 271 -16.91 -6.56 -2.05
N PRO A 272 -16.93 -5.79 -0.95
CA PRO A 272 -17.63 -4.52 -0.89
C PRO A 272 -17.25 -3.62 -2.08
N VAL A 273 -18.23 -2.91 -2.63
CA VAL A 273 -18.05 -2.01 -3.79
C VAL A 273 -18.16 -0.54 -3.43
N THR A 274 -18.41 -0.22 -2.15
CA THR A 274 -18.51 1.16 -1.65
C THR A 274 -17.78 1.31 -0.33
N THR A 275 -17.32 2.52 -0.01
CA THR A 275 -16.70 2.78 1.30
C THR A 275 -17.72 2.70 2.44
N GLU A 276 -19.00 2.97 2.19
CA GLU A 276 -20.06 2.78 3.19
C GLU A 276 -20.11 1.32 3.66
N GLN A 277 -20.03 0.34 2.76
CA GLN A 277 -20.06 -1.07 3.14
C GLN A 277 -18.85 -1.50 3.99
N ILE A 278 -17.74 -0.76 3.92
CA ILE A 278 -16.55 -0.99 4.75
C ILE A 278 -16.72 -0.32 6.12
N LEU A 279 -17.21 0.92 6.15
CA LEU A 279 -17.45 1.68 7.37
C LEU A 279 -18.63 1.15 8.19
N HIS A 280 -19.64 0.62 7.50
CA HIS A 280 -20.90 0.13 8.04
C HIS A 280 -21.21 -1.28 7.51
N PRO A 281 -20.44 -2.31 7.93
CA PRO A 281 -20.62 -3.68 7.43
C PRO A 281 -22.02 -4.24 7.67
N GLU A 282 -22.71 -3.76 8.71
CA GLU A 282 -24.09 -4.11 9.04
C GLU A 282 -25.10 -3.72 7.95
N LYS A 283 -24.80 -2.68 7.17
CA LYS A 283 -25.69 -2.16 6.12
C LYS A 283 -25.48 -2.79 4.75
N ARG A 284 -24.57 -3.76 4.64
CA ARG A 284 -24.17 -4.34 3.35
C ARG A 284 -25.35 -4.91 2.54
N ASN A 285 -26.41 -5.36 3.22
CA ASN A 285 -27.61 -5.93 2.61
C ASN A 285 -28.74 -4.91 2.42
N GLU A 286 -28.59 -3.67 2.91
CA GLU A 286 -29.66 -2.67 2.86
C GLU A 286 -29.79 -2.05 1.46
N GLY A 287 -28.73 -2.11 0.64
CA GLY A 287 -28.72 -1.64 -0.74
C GLY A 287 -28.93 -0.12 -0.86
N PHE A 288 -28.57 0.43 -2.01
CA PHE A 288 -29.01 1.77 -2.39
C PHE A 288 -30.23 1.62 -3.30
N GLU A 289 -31.30 2.37 -3.04
CA GLU A 289 -32.38 2.52 -4.02
C GLU A 289 -31.82 3.30 -5.22
N GLU A 290 -31.84 2.68 -6.40
CA GLU A 290 -31.51 3.36 -7.64
C GLU A 290 -32.61 4.40 -7.93
N VAL A 291 -32.27 5.68 -7.74
CA VAL A 291 -33.18 6.78 -8.10
C VAL A 291 -33.19 6.88 -9.62
N LYS A 292 -34.29 6.41 -10.24
CA LYS A 292 -34.54 6.48 -11.67
C LYS A 292 -34.88 7.89 -12.14
#